data_AF-A0A7S1MWX5-F1
#
_entry.id   AF-A0A7S1MWX5-F1
#
_cell.length_a   1.000
_cell.length_b   1.000
_cell.length_c   1.000
_cell.angle_alpha   90.00
_cell.angle_beta   90.00
_cell.angle_gamma   90.00
#
_symmetry.space_group_name_H-M   'P 1'
#
loop_
_entity.id
_entity.type
_entity.pdbx_description
1 polymer ?
#
loop_
_entity_poly.entity_id
_entity_poly.type
_entity_poly.pdbx_seq_one_letter_code
_entity_poly.pdbx_strand_id
1 'polypeptide(L)'
;AGAGGLTLPQSSLAPLNGGGVGLHPALTPLADVWNQGHLAVQANVGPLVKPLTKAEFNAANALVPSNLFSHDDQQNQWQRGQSFGGNAATSPTGWGGRIADLQPAGVVPMALSVSGNNVFMNGMAAQGLAVGTGNGFAIRGFGGNPSTNPLYALYQSLLQQPYANAEEH
;
A
#
# COMPACT_ATOMS: atom_id res chain seq x y z
N ALA A 1 -17.32 5.44 33.83
CA ALA A 1 -16.14 4.84 34.48
C ALA A 1 -15.65 3.71 33.61
N GLY A 2 -14.48 3.86 32.99
CA GLY A 2 -13.80 2.80 32.23
C GLY A 2 -12.38 2.68 32.78
N ALA A 3 -12.00 1.47 33.18
CA ALA A 3 -10.66 1.10 33.66
C ALA A 3 -9.59 1.58 32.64
N GLY A 4 -8.47 2.22 32.98
CA GLY A 4 -7.57 1.97 34.10
C GLY A 4 -6.23 1.51 33.53
N GLY A 5 -5.40 2.43 33.03
CA GLY A 5 -3.97 2.18 32.69
C GLY A 5 -3.47 2.63 31.31
N LEU A 6 -4.34 2.92 30.33
CA LEU A 6 -3.94 3.26 28.95
C LEU A 6 -4.10 4.75 28.58
N THR A 7 -4.54 5.58 29.51
CA THR A 7 -4.80 7.00 29.25
C THR A 7 -3.60 7.83 29.69
N LEU A 8 -3.02 8.57 28.75
CA LEU A 8 -1.98 9.55 29.06
C LEU A 8 -2.59 10.74 29.81
N PRO A 9 -1.94 11.25 30.86
CA PRO A 9 -2.31 12.53 31.46
C PRO A 9 -2.35 13.64 30.41
N GLN A 10 -3.37 14.50 30.45
CA GLN A 10 -3.43 15.62 29.49
C GLN A 10 -2.19 16.55 29.60
N SER A 11 -1.62 16.66 30.80
CA SER A 11 -0.39 17.41 31.05
C SER A 11 0.87 16.79 30.43
N SER A 12 0.83 15.53 29.98
CA SER A 12 1.96 14.88 29.30
C SER A 12 1.87 14.95 27.78
N LEU A 13 0.80 15.53 27.22
CA LEU A 13 0.64 15.69 25.78
C LEU A 13 1.57 16.78 25.24
N ALA A 14 1.97 16.66 23.98
CA ALA A 14 2.74 17.70 23.32
C ALA A 14 1.94 19.02 23.26
N PRO A 15 2.58 20.19 23.45
CA PRO A 15 1.89 21.48 23.48
C PRO A 15 1.48 21.89 22.06
N LEU A 16 0.18 21.84 21.79
CA LEU A 16 -0.42 22.27 20.52
C LEU A 16 -1.22 23.55 20.71
N ASN A 17 -1.13 24.45 19.73
CA ASN A 17 -2.01 25.61 19.62
C ASN A 17 -3.39 25.16 19.13
N GLY A 18 -4.44 25.74 19.72
CA GLY A 18 -5.84 25.37 19.46
C GLY A 18 -6.37 24.28 20.40
N GLY A 19 -7.64 23.91 20.23
CA GLY A 19 -8.33 22.95 21.12
C GLY A 19 -8.90 21.75 20.37
N GLY A 20 -9.04 20.62 21.08
CA GLY A 20 -9.82 19.46 20.62
C GLY A 20 -9.01 18.19 20.29
N VAL A 21 -7.69 18.28 20.16
CA VAL A 21 -6.80 17.12 19.95
C VAL A 21 -5.49 17.29 20.73
N GLY A 22 -4.79 16.19 20.99
CA GLY A 22 -3.47 16.21 21.62
C GLY A 22 -2.58 15.10 21.07
N LEU A 23 -1.29 15.39 20.93
CA LEU A 23 -0.30 14.44 20.45
C LEU A 23 0.44 13.76 21.61
N HIS A 24 0.79 12.49 21.42
CA HIS A 24 1.65 11.76 22.36
C HIS A 24 2.98 12.52 22.58
N PRO A 25 3.57 12.54 23.78
CA PRO A 25 4.83 13.26 24.04
C PRO A 25 5.98 12.86 23.10
N ALA A 26 6.05 11.60 22.67
CA ALA A 26 7.00 11.13 21.65
C ALA A 26 6.87 11.84 20.28
N LEU A 27 5.72 12.47 20.00
CA LEU A 27 5.45 13.25 18.79
C LEU A 27 5.66 14.76 18.99
N THR A 28 6.29 15.18 20.10
CA THR A 28 6.63 16.60 20.34
C THR A 28 7.31 17.29 19.16
N PRO A 29 8.21 16.65 18.38
CA PRO A 29 8.79 17.29 17.18
C PRO A 29 7.76 17.72 16.12
N LEU A 30 6.56 17.14 16.10
CA LEU A 30 5.47 17.51 15.20
C LEU A 30 4.66 18.72 15.69
N ALA A 31 4.84 19.14 16.95
CA ALA A 31 4.11 20.26 17.52
C ALA A 31 4.40 21.58 16.80
N ASP A 32 5.64 21.81 16.36
CA ASP A 32 6.00 23.01 15.62
C ASP A 32 5.29 23.06 14.25
N VAL A 33 5.23 21.93 13.55
CA VAL A 33 4.53 21.80 12.26
C VAL A 33 3.03 22.04 12.42
N TRP A 34 2.45 21.51 13.50
CA TRP A 34 1.06 21.80 13.88
C TRP A 34 0.85 23.29 14.16
N ASN A 35 1.70 23.89 14.99
CA ASN A 35 1.59 25.28 15.41
C ASN A 35 1.77 26.27 14.26
N GLN A 36 2.46 25.86 13.19
CA GLN A 36 2.57 26.59 11.92
C GLN A 36 1.34 26.42 10.99
N GLY A 37 0.37 25.56 11.35
CA GLY A 37 -0.80 25.28 10.52
C GLY A 37 -0.55 24.30 9.38
N HIS A 38 0.57 23.57 9.40
CA HIS A 38 0.98 22.64 8.33
C HIS A 38 0.67 21.17 8.65
N LEU A 39 -0.01 20.89 9.78
CA LEU A 39 -0.43 19.56 10.18
C LEU A 39 -1.89 19.59 10.65
N ALA A 40 -2.67 18.57 10.29
CA ALA A 40 -4.05 18.38 10.72
C ALA A 40 -4.31 16.92 11.06
N VAL A 41 -5.23 16.67 11.99
CA VAL A 41 -5.71 15.32 12.30
C VAL A 41 -6.94 15.04 11.44
N GLN A 42 -6.88 13.97 10.65
CA GLN A 42 -8.03 13.45 9.94
C GLN A 42 -8.55 12.20 10.66
N ALA A 43 -9.65 12.36 11.39
CA ALA A 43 -10.34 11.24 12.05
C ALA A 43 -11.42 10.65 11.13
N ASN A 44 -11.86 9.42 11.45
CA ASN A 44 -12.94 8.71 10.73
C ASN A 44 -12.64 8.48 9.24
N VAL A 45 -11.36 8.33 8.89
CA VAL A 45 -10.96 7.93 7.54
C VAL A 45 -11.26 6.45 7.36
N GLY A 46 -12.00 6.13 6.30
CA GLY A 46 -12.41 4.77 6.00
C GLY A 46 -12.88 4.68 4.55
N PRO A 47 -13.30 3.50 4.11
CA PRO A 47 -13.64 3.26 2.71
C PRO A 47 -14.97 3.89 2.27
N LEU A 48 -15.70 4.63 3.10
CA LEU A 48 -17.00 5.18 2.74
C LEU A 48 -16.87 6.25 1.63
N VAL A 49 -17.64 6.11 0.55
CA VAL A 49 -17.71 7.13 -0.53
C VAL A 49 -18.43 8.41 -0.10
N LYS A 50 -19.31 8.33 0.89
CA LYS A 50 -20.10 9.46 1.40
C LYS A 50 -20.39 9.27 2.89
N PRO A 51 -20.69 10.36 3.63
CA PRO A 51 -21.20 10.24 4.98
C PRO A 51 -22.42 9.31 5.06
N LEU A 52 -22.47 8.49 6.11
CA LEU A 52 -23.52 7.50 6.32
C LEU A 52 -24.02 7.56 7.76
N THR A 53 -25.33 7.64 7.94
CA THR A 53 -25.98 7.55 9.25
C THR A 53 -26.27 6.10 9.62
N LYS A 54 -26.45 5.83 10.92
CA LYS A 54 -26.84 4.49 11.41
C LYS A 54 -28.17 4.01 10.83
N ALA A 55 -29.14 4.91 10.64
CA ALA A 55 -30.43 4.58 10.06
C ALA A 55 -30.28 4.17 8.59
N GLU A 56 -29.47 4.91 7.83
CA GLU A 56 -29.16 4.56 6.43
C GLU A 56 -28.37 3.25 6.33
N PHE A 57 -27.41 3.00 7.23
CA PHE A 57 -26.65 1.75 7.28
C PHE A 57 -27.54 0.52 7.48
N ASN A 58 -28.59 0.65 8.31
CA ASN A 58 -29.52 -0.45 8.59
C ASN A 58 -30.58 -0.65 7.48
N ALA A 59 -30.67 0.27 6.51
CA ALA A 59 -31.61 0.13 5.40
C ALA A 59 -31.08 -0.86 4.35
N ALA A 60 -31.97 -1.66 3.75
CA ALA A 60 -31.59 -2.74 2.82
C ALA A 60 -30.84 -2.28 1.55
N ASN A 61 -30.87 -0.97 1.23
CA ASN A 61 -30.26 -0.37 0.04
C ASN A 61 -29.07 0.55 0.37
N ALA A 62 -28.45 0.41 1.54
CA ALA A 62 -27.27 1.19 1.88
C ALA A 62 -26.13 0.90 0.89
N LEU A 63 -25.65 1.92 0.18
CA LEU A 63 -24.43 1.86 -0.63
C LEU A 63 -23.22 1.87 0.31
N VAL A 64 -22.93 0.70 0.89
CA VAL A 64 -21.80 0.48 1.79
C VAL A 64 -20.73 -0.37 1.10
N PRO A 65 -19.45 -0.12 1.38
CA PRO A 65 -18.38 -1.04 1.02
C PRO A 65 -18.66 -2.45 1.50
N SER A 66 -18.41 -3.43 0.62
CA SER A 66 -18.44 -4.83 1.00
C SER A 66 -17.47 -5.06 2.16
N ASN A 67 -17.91 -5.87 3.12
CA ASN A 67 -17.15 -6.22 4.32
C ASN A 67 -16.68 -5.01 5.13
N LEU A 68 -17.55 -4.02 5.36
CA LEU A 68 -17.35 -3.04 6.43
C LEU A 68 -17.02 -3.82 7.72
N PHE A 69 -15.93 -3.47 8.42
CA PHE A 69 -15.31 -4.19 9.55
C PHE A 69 -14.28 -5.28 9.22
N SER A 70 -14.05 -5.64 7.95
CA SER A 70 -12.91 -6.47 7.55
C SER A 70 -11.69 -5.59 7.29
N HIS A 71 -10.67 -5.72 8.14
CA HIS A 71 -9.45 -4.92 8.02
C HIS A 71 -8.63 -5.30 6.77
N ASP A 72 -8.66 -6.57 6.35
CA ASP A 72 -7.96 -7.02 5.14
C ASP A 72 -8.65 -6.55 3.87
N ASP A 73 -9.99 -6.58 3.83
CA ASP A 73 -10.74 -6.06 2.68
C ASP A 73 -10.58 -4.55 2.55
N GLN A 74 -10.51 -3.83 3.68
CA GLN A 74 -10.20 -2.40 3.68
C GLN A 74 -8.81 -2.15 3.12
N GLN A 75 -7.77 -2.83 3.60
CA GLN A 75 -6.42 -2.69 3.02
C GLN A 75 -6.41 -2.95 1.51
N ASN A 76 -7.09 -4.00 1.05
CA ASN A 76 -7.23 -4.31 -0.37
C ASN A 76 -7.97 -3.21 -1.15
N GLN A 77 -9.00 -2.59 -0.58
CA GLN A 77 -9.72 -1.45 -1.20
C GLN A 77 -8.79 -0.26 -1.43
N TRP A 78 -7.97 0.06 -0.42
CA TRP A 78 -6.98 1.14 -0.49
C TRP A 78 -5.90 0.86 -1.54
N GLN A 79 -5.38 -0.35 -1.56
CA GLN A 79 -4.38 -0.79 -2.55
C GLN A 79 -4.95 -0.80 -3.98
N ARG A 80 -6.25 -1.10 -4.13
CA ARG A 80 -6.98 -0.97 -5.39
C ARG A 80 -7.31 0.46 -5.77
N GLY A 81 -7.35 1.39 -4.81
CA GLY A 81 -7.80 2.77 -5.03
C GLY A 81 -9.28 2.84 -5.44
N GLN A 82 -10.09 1.90 -4.97
CA GLN A 82 -11.52 1.82 -5.27
C GLN A 82 -12.28 1.71 -3.95
N SER A 83 -13.25 2.61 -3.75
CA SER A 83 -14.27 2.39 -2.75
C SER A 83 -15.39 1.57 -3.39
N PHE A 84 -15.71 0.41 -2.79
CA PHE A 84 -16.75 -0.49 -3.30
C PHE A 84 -18.14 0.10 -3.02
N GLY A 85 -18.59 1.05 -3.84
CA GLY A 85 -19.98 1.44 -3.85
C GLY A 85 -20.84 0.30 -4.41
N GLY A 86 -21.40 -0.55 -3.53
CA GLY A 86 -22.24 -1.69 -3.92
C GLY A 86 -21.46 -2.92 -4.43
N ASN A 87 -22.21 -3.92 -4.93
CA ASN A 87 -21.72 -5.23 -5.46
C ASN A 87 -20.83 -5.12 -6.72
N ALA A 88 -20.12 -4.00 -6.91
CA ALA A 88 -19.15 -3.86 -7.98
C ALA A 88 -18.03 -4.88 -7.79
N ALA A 89 -17.78 -5.69 -8.82
CA ALA A 89 -16.72 -6.69 -8.81
C ALA A 89 -15.37 -6.03 -8.46
N THR A 90 -14.61 -6.67 -7.57
CA THR A 90 -13.29 -6.20 -7.17
C THR A 90 -12.37 -6.11 -8.39
N SER A 91 -11.77 -4.94 -8.64
CA SER A 91 -10.72 -4.86 -9.67
C SER A 91 -9.57 -5.81 -9.32
N PRO A 92 -9.08 -6.63 -10.27
CA PRO A 92 -7.90 -7.45 -10.05
C PRO A 92 -6.62 -6.61 -9.96
N THR A 93 -6.68 -5.31 -10.32
CA THR A 93 -5.52 -4.40 -10.38
C THR A 93 -5.51 -3.35 -9.28
N GLY A 94 -4.30 -2.99 -8.86
CA GLY A 94 -3.99 -1.89 -7.94
C GLY A 94 -3.71 -0.59 -8.64
N TRP A 95 -3.76 0.52 -7.90
CA TRP A 95 -3.46 1.83 -8.50
C TRP A 95 -1.96 1.99 -8.84
N GLY A 96 -1.06 1.38 -8.07
CA GLY A 96 0.37 1.37 -8.38
C GLY A 96 0.69 0.60 -9.66
N GLY A 97 0.06 -0.57 -9.84
CA GLY A 97 0.15 -1.36 -11.07
C GLY A 97 -0.41 -0.64 -12.30
N ARG A 98 -1.55 0.07 -12.14
CA ARG A 98 -2.09 0.90 -13.23
C ARG A 98 -1.19 2.07 -13.61
N ILE A 99 -0.45 2.65 -12.66
CA ILE A 99 0.59 3.65 -12.97
C ILE A 99 1.73 2.99 -13.74
N ALA A 100 2.14 1.78 -13.35
CA ALA A 100 3.17 1.04 -14.07
C ALA A 100 2.75 0.65 -15.49
N ASP A 101 1.47 0.36 -15.74
CA ASP A 101 0.93 0.10 -17.09
C ASP A 101 1.07 1.31 -18.03
N LEU A 102 1.12 2.54 -17.49
CA LEU A 102 1.28 3.77 -18.29
C LEU A 102 2.73 4.03 -18.71
N GLN A 103 3.70 3.29 -18.15
CA GLN A 103 5.08 3.41 -18.56
C GLN A 103 5.38 2.49 -19.74
N PRO A 104 6.26 2.89 -20.68
CA PRO A 104 6.77 2.00 -21.71
C PRO A 104 7.37 0.74 -21.06
N ALA A 105 7.17 -0.42 -21.69
CA ALA A 105 7.66 -1.69 -21.16
C ALA A 105 9.19 -1.63 -20.96
N GLY A 106 9.63 -1.57 -19.71
CA GLY A 106 11.02 -1.66 -19.30
C GLY A 106 11.39 -3.07 -18.86
N VAL A 107 12.69 -3.40 -18.87
CA VAL A 107 13.20 -4.71 -18.44
C VAL A 107 13.07 -4.91 -16.92
N VAL A 108 12.90 -3.81 -16.16
CA VAL A 108 12.84 -3.81 -14.70
C VAL A 108 11.41 -3.55 -14.20
N PRO A 109 10.89 -4.34 -13.24
CA PRO A 109 9.60 -4.07 -12.61
C PRO A 109 9.57 -2.69 -11.93
N MET A 110 8.53 -1.89 -12.23
CA MET A 110 8.34 -0.54 -11.67
C MET A 110 7.98 -0.52 -10.18
N ALA A 111 7.60 -1.65 -9.61
CA ALA A 111 7.22 -1.76 -8.21
C ALA A 111 7.84 -3.01 -7.58
N LEU A 112 8.23 -2.89 -6.31
CA LEU A 112 8.84 -3.95 -5.50
C LEU A 112 8.09 -4.05 -4.16
N SER A 113 7.80 -5.28 -3.73
CA SER A 113 7.32 -5.58 -2.37
C SER A 113 8.31 -6.50 -1.68
N VAL A 114 8.64 -6.21 -0.42
CA VAL A 114 9.53 -7.02 0.42
C VAL A 114 8.79 -7.94 1.39
N SER A 115 7.45 -7.89 1.36
CA SER A 115 6.57 -8.63 2.27
C SER A 115 5.60 -9.56 1.54
N GLY A 116 5.92 -9.95 0.31
CA GLY A 116 5.08 -10.82 -0.52
C GLY A 116 4.13 -10.08 -1.47
N ASN A 117 3.20 -10.82 -2.07
CA ASN A 117 2.36 -10.30 -3.15
C ASN A 117 1.31 -9.29 -2.64
N ASN A 118 1.08 -8.23 -3.40
CA ASN A 118 0.17 -7.15 -3.01
C ASN A 118 -0.59 -6.62 -4.25
N VAL A 119 -1.93 -6.53 -4.14
CA VAL A 119 -2.77 -6.05 -5.25
C VAL A 119 -2.41 -4.64 -5.70
N PHE A 120 -1.85 -3.79 -4.83
CA PHE A 120 -1.33 -2.47 -5.14
C PHE A 120 -0.46 -2.44 -6.39
N MET A 121 0.38 -3.47 -6.57
CA MET A 121 1.40 -3.55 -7.62
C MET A 121 0.91 -4.28 -8.89
N ASN A 122 -0.29 -4.87 -8.87
CA ASN A 122 -0.84 -5.59 -10.01
C ASN A 122 -1.41 -4.60 -11.03
N GLY A 123 -0.77 -4.49 -12.19
CA GLY A 123 -1.32 -3.85 -13.38
C GLY A 123 -2.06 -4.85 -14.26
N MET A 124 -2.62 -4.37 -15.37
CA MET A 124 -3.15 -5.24 -16.43
C MET A 124 -2.02 -5.91 -17.22
N ALA A 125 -0.90 -5.21 -17.44
CA ALA A 125 0.26 -5.70 -18.16
C ALA A 125 1.53 -5.67 -17.29
N ALA A 126 1.68 -4.65 -16.45
CA ALA A 126 2.78 -4.53 -15.52
C ALA A 126 2.57 -5.43 -14.30
N GLN A 127 3.57 -6.25 -14.01
CA GLN A 127 3.63 -7.02 -12.77
C GLN A 127 4.78 -6.49 -11.91
N GLY A 128 4.47 -6.24 -10.65
CA GLY A 128 5.48 -5.89 -9.66
C GLY A 128 6.28 -7.11 -9.21
N LEU A 129 7.48 -6.87 -8.68
CA LEU A 129 8.32 -7.90 -8.11
C LEU A 129 8.01 -8.08 -6.62
N ALA A 130 7.67 -9.29 -6.19
CA ALA A 130 7.53 -9.62 -4.77
C ALA A 130 8.73 -10.45 -4.31
N VAL A 131 9.46 -9.93 -3.32
CA VAL A 131 10.54 -10.62 -2.63
C VAL A 131 9.91 -11.38 -1.47
N GLY A 132 10.07 -12.70 -1.46
CA GLY A 132 9.68 -13.51 -0.31
C GLY A 132 10.65 -13.32 0.86
N THR A 133 10.21 -13.65 2.06
CA THR A 133 11.04 -13.62 3.30
C THR A 133 12.13 -14.70 3.33
N GLY A 134 12.31 -15.47 2.26
CA GLY A 134 13.42 -16.41 2.11
C GLY A 134 14.67 -15.69 1.63
N ASN A 135 15.84 -16.14 2.07
CA ASN A 135 17.17 -15.58 1.75
C ASN A 135 17.59 -15.70 0.26
N GLY A 136 16.72 -15.39 -0.70
CA GLY A 136 17.10 -15.43 -2.11
C GLY A 136 16.08 -14.83 -3.07
N PHE A 137 16.55 -13.88 -3.87
CA PHE A 137 16.04 -13.61 -5.21
C PHE A 137 16.47 -14.76 -6.13
N ALA A 138 15.91 -15.94 -5.93
CA ALA A 138 16.16 -17.05 -6.84
C ALA A 138 15.14 -16.96 -7.98
N ILE A 139 15.61 -16.75 -9.22
CA ILE A 139 14.82 -17.09 -10.41
C ILE A 139 14.53 -18.59 -10.31
N ARG A 140 13.30 -18.94 -9.94
CA ARG A 140 12.86 -20.33 -9.86
C ARG A 140 12.53 -20.81 -11.27
N GLY A 141 13.21 -21.85 -11.71
CA GLY A 141 13.11 -22.36 -13.09
C GLY A 141 14.33 -23.18 -13.53
N PHE A 142 15.44 -23.12 -12.79
CA PHE A 142 16.66 -23.84 -13.15
C PHE A 142 16.78 -25.27 -12.62
N GLY A 143 15.78 -25.78 -11.89
CA GLY A 143 15.81 -27.12 -11.28
C GLY A 143 16.82 -27.24 -10.12
N GLY A 144 17.00 -28.45 -9.60
CA GLY A 144 17.87 -28.72 -8.43
C GLY A 144 19.38 -28.59 -8.69
N ASN A 145 19.80 -28.39 -9.94
CA ASN A 145 21.19 -28.16 -10.32
C ASN A 145 21.29 -27.06 -11.39
N PRO A 146 21.47 -25.78 -10.99
CA PRO A 146 21.47 -24.63 -11.91
C PRO A 146 22.53 -24.73 -13.00
N SER A 147 23.69 -25.33 -12.70
CA SER A 147 24.84 -25.43 -13.60
C SER A 147 24.59 -26.26 -14.86
N THR A 148 23.58 -27.13 -14.85
CA THR A 148 23.22 -27.98 -15.99
C THR A 148 21.99 -27.47 -16.75
N ASN A 149 21.36 -26.38 -16.29
CA ASN A 149 20.14 -25.89 -16.92
C ASN A 149 20.48 -24.96 -18.10
N PRO A 150 20.02 -25.25 -19.33
CA PRO A 150 20.31 -24.42 -20.50
C PRO A 150 19.75 -23.00 -20.36
N LEU A 151 18.67 -22.81 -19.59
CA LEU A 151 18.13 -21.48 -19.30
C LEU A 151 19.05 -20.67 -18.38
N TYR A 152 19.84 -21.32 -17.52
CA TYR A 152 20.80 -20.64 -16.64
C TYR A 152 22.00 -20.13 -17.43
N ALA A 153 22.47 -20.90 -18.41
CA ALA A 153 23.53 -20.47 -19.33
C ALA A 153 23.07 -19.29 -20.22
N LEU A 154 21.83 -19.32 -20.72
CA LEU A 154 21.24 -18.20 -21.46
C LEU A 154 21.05 -16.96 -20.57
N TYR A 155 20.67 -17.14 -19.32
CA TYR A 155 20.58 -16.03 -18.36
C TYR A 155 21.94 -15.37 -18.10
N GLN A 156 22.99 -16.18 -17.88
CA GLN A 156 24.35 -15.64 -17.72
C GLN A 156 24.84 -14.92 -18.97
N SER A 157 24.53 -15.42 -20.17
CA SER A 157 24.93 -14.74 -21.41
C SER A 157 24.21 -13.41 -21.61
N LEU A 158 22.94 -13.30 -21.19
CA LEU A 158 22.19 -12.05 -21.19
C LEU A 158 22.71 -11.03 -20.16
N LEU A 159 23.13 -11.48 -18.98
CA LEU A 159 23.74 -10.61 -17.96
C LEU A 159 25.13 -10.08 -18.38
N GLN A 160 25.85 -10.84 -19.19
CA GLN A 160 27.16 -10.45 -19.72
C GLN A 160 27.07 -9.68 -21.04
N GLN A 161 25.87 -9.50 -21.61
CA GLN A 161 25.74 -8.61 -22.77
C GLN A 161 26.00 -7.17 -22.31
N PRO A 162 26.98 -6.47 -22.88
CA PRO A 162 27.16 -5.06 -22.63
C PRO A 162 25.93 -4.33 -23.16
N TYR A 163 25.13 -3.76 -22.26
CA TYR A 163 24.11 -2.79 -22.65
C TYR A 163 24.85 -1.63 -23.29
N ALA A 164 24.70 -1.45 -24.61
CA ALA A 164 25.09 -0.22 -25.26
C ALA A 164 24.21 0.88 -24.65
N ASN A 165 24.80 1.71 -23.80
CA ASN A 165 24.15 2.88 -23.23
C ASN A 165 23.69 3.74 -24.43
N ALA A 166 22.39 3.77 -24.72
CA ALA A 166 21.83 4.52 -25.84
C ALA A 166 21.68 6.03 -25.52
N GLU A 167 22.54 6.58 -24.67
CA GLU A 167 22.56 8.01 -24.34
C GLU A 167 24.00 8.55 -24.38
N GLU A 168 24.56 8.64 -25.59
CA GLU A 168 25.52 9.68 -25.94
C GLU A 168 25.49 9.87 -27.47
N HIS A 169 24.66 10.81 -27.93
CA HIS A 169 24.87 11.67 -29.09
C HIS A 169 23.86 12.82 -29.10
#